data_AF-A0A1I2H0R9-F1
#
_entry.id   AF-A0A1I2H0R9-F1
#
_cell.length_a   1.000
_cell.length_b   1.000
_cell.length_c   1.000
_cell.angle_alpha   90.00
_cell.angle_beta   90.00
_cell.angle_gamma   90.00
#
_symmetry.space_group_name_H-M   'P 1'
#
loop_
_entity.id
_entity.type
_entity.pdbx_description
1 polymer ?
#
loop_
_entity_poly.entity_id
_entity_poly.type
_entity_poly.pdbx_seq_one_letter_code
_entity_poly.pdbx_strand_id
1 'polypeptide(L)'
;MKRYKKSVFVDAIEFTNEPDNAQAIKDFTGLLIQVEYNSDGAQLRVIRDAYSVIIARKGEFIVKDATGQLQLMTKAALESEYELVEAAE
;
A
#
# COMPACT_ATOMS: atom_id res chain seq x y z
N MET A 1 23.90 -19.59 20.29
CA MET A 1 23.39 -18.41 19.56
C MET A 1 21.96 -18.73 19.14
N LYS A 2 20.97 -17.95 19.59
CA LYS A 2 19.55 -18.16 19.27
C LYS A 2 19.02 -16.95 18.54
N ARG A 3 18.17 -17.18 17.55
CA ARG A 3 17.61 -16.17 16.67
C ARG A 3 16.09 -16.24 16.79
N TYR A 4 15.47 -15.08 16.87
CA TYR A 4 14.04 -14.93 17.12
C TYR A 4 13.37 -14.25 15.94
N LYS A 5 12.11 -14.64 15.71
CA LYS A 5 11.22 -14.05 14.71
C LYS A 5 10.55 -12.82 15.33
N LYS A 6 10.57 -11.70 14.63
CA LYS A 6 9.75 -10.52 14.95
C LYS A 6 8.50 -10.60 14.07
N SER A 7 7.33 -10.72 14.67
CA SER A 7 6.06 -10.49 13.99
C SER A 7 5.70 -9.03 14.21
N VAL A 8 5.60 -8.26 13.13
CA VAL A 8 5.12 -6.88 13.17
C VAL A 8 3.77 -6.80 12.49
N PHE A 9 2.87 -6.02 13.06
CA PHE A 9 1.64 -5.67 12.38
C PHE A 9 1.91 -4.60 11.34
N VAL A 10 1.22 -4.74 10.21
CA VAL A 10 1.17 -3.76 9.15
C VAL A 10 -0.28 -3.59 8.76
N ASP A 11 -0.63 -2.38 8.37
CA ASP A 11 -1.90 -2.12 7.71
C ASP A 11 -1.65 -2.11 6.20
N ALA A 12 -2.62 -2.56 5.42
CA ALA A 12 -2.49 -2.60 3.96
C ALA A 12 -3.79 -2.17 3.29
N ILE A 13 -3.67 -1.42 2.19
CA ILE A 13 -4.81 -1.06 1.35
C ILE A 13 -4.51 -1.38 -0.11
N GLU A 14 -5.46 -2.03 -0.79
CA GLU A 14 -5.37 -2.37 -2.21
C GLU A 14 -5.73 -1.16 -3.08
N PHE A 15 -5.00 -0.96 -4.17
CA PHE A 15 -5.45 -0.09 -5.24
C PHE A 15 -6.38 -0.85 -6.20
N THR A 16 -7.68 -0.58 -6.12
CA THR A 16 -8.73 -1.22 -6.95
C THR A 16 -9.12 -0.38 -8.16
N ASN A 17 -8.78 0.92 -8.16
CA ASN A 17 -9.22 1.91 -9.16
C ASN A 17 -10.76 2.08 -9.23
N GLU A 18 -11.45 1.88 -8.11
CA GLU A 18 -12.86 2.23 -7.93
C GLU A 18 -13.03 3.69 -7.49
N PRO A 19 -14.21 4.32 -7.70
CA PRO A 19 -14.41 5.76 -7.47
C PRO A 19 -13.96 6.26 -6.08
N ASP A 20 -14.24 5.50 -5.03
CA ASP A 20 -13.94 5.90 -3.65
C ASP A 20 -12.58 5.38 -3.15
N ASN A 21 -11.95 4.46 -3.89
CA ASN A 21 -10.69 3.81 -3.47
C ASN A 21 -9.53 4.81 -3.43
N ALA A 22 -9.47 5.77 -4.36
CA ALA A 22 -8.47 6.82 -4.32
C ALA A 22 -8.57 7.63 -3.02
N GLN A 23 -9.79 8.05 -2.64
CA GLN A 23 -9.99 8.80 -1.40
C GLN A 23 -9.62 7.97 -0.16
N ALA A 24 -10.00 6.69 -0.11
CA ALA A 24 -9.60 5.78 0.97
C ALA A 24 -8.07 5.65 1.10
N ILE A 25 -7.35 5.56 -0.03
CA ILE A 25 -5.88 5.50 -0.01
C ILE A 25 -5.26 6.83 0.43
N LYS A 26 -5.85 7.95 0.04
CA LYS A 26 -5.43 9.27 0.53
C LYS A 26 -5.56 9.35 2.05
N ASP A 27 -6.68 8.89 2.60
CA ASP A 27 -6.94 8.91 4.04
C ASP A 27 -6.03 7.94 4.80
N PHE A 28 -5.79 6.74 4.24
CA PHE A 28 -4.86 5.74 4.77
C PHE A 28 -3.41 6.24 4.85
N THR A 29 -2.93 6.85 3.76
CA THR A 29 -1.55 7.32 3.65
C THR A 29 -1.33 8.66 4.33
N GLY A 30 -2.36 9.52 4.40
CA GLY A 30 -2.26 10.92 4.82
C GLY A 30 -1.48 11.79 3.84
N LEU A 31 -1.29 11.34 2.59
CA LEU A 31 -0.44 11.98 1.59
C LEU A 31 -1.24 12.42 0.36
N LEU A 32 -0.64 13.30 -0.44
CA LEU A 32 -1.19 13.65 -1.75
C LEU A 32 -1.10 12.43 -2.68
N ILE A 33 -2.18 12.20 -3.42
CA ILE A 33 -2.26 11.14 -4.40
C ILE A 33 -2.70 11.66 -5.77
N GLN A 34 -2.35 10.93 -6.81
CA GLN A 34 -2.79 11.20 -8.18
C GLN A 34 -3.05 9.89 -8.91
N VAL A 35 -4.20 9.76 -9.55
CA VAL A 35 -4.48 8.66 -10.48
C VAL A 35 -4.10 9.11 -11.88
N GLU A 36 -3.31 8.28 -12.58
CA GLU A 36 -2.92 8.49 -13.97
C GLU A 36 -3.39 7.32 -14.82
N TYR A 37 -3.81 7.61 -16.05
CA TYR A 37 -4.18 6.62 -17.05
C TYR A 37 -3.16 6.64 -18.17
N ASN A 38 -2.55 5.50 -18.45
CA ASN A 38 -1.59 5.32 -19.54
C ASN A 38 -1.98 4.10 -20.39
N SER A 39 -1.12 3.72 -21.34
CA SER A 39 -1.35 2.55 -22.22
C SER A 39 -1.49 1.23 -21.46
N ASP A 40 -0.92 1.15 -20.26
CA ASP A 40 -0.87 -0.06 -19.44
C ASP A 40 -2.03 -0.11 -18.41
N GLY A 41 -2.86 0.94 -18.38
CA GLY A 41 -4.03 1.05 -17.52
C GLY A 41 -3.94 2.19 -16.50
N ALA A 42 -4.63 2.02 -15.38
CA ALA A 42 -4.63 2.98 -14.29
C ALA A 42 -3.46 2.72 -13.33
N GLN A 43 -2.77 3.78 -12.93
CA GLN A 43 -1.77 3.76 -11.86
C GLN A 43 -2.06 4.83 -10.83
N LEU A 44 -1.84 4.51 -9.56
CA LEU A 44 -1.94 5.44 -8.45
C LEU A 44 -0.55 5.89 -8.01
N ARG A 45 -0.35 7.19 -7.92
CA ARG A 45 0.87 7.82 -7.41
C ARG A 45 0.61 8.34 -6.01
N VAL A 46 1.36 7.86 -5.02
CA VAL A 46 1.39 8.43 -3.66
C VAL A 46 2.64 9.27 -3.51
N ILE A 47 2.48 10.57 -3.36
CA ILE A 47 3.58 11.54 -3.36
C ILE A 47 4.05 11.74 -1.92
N ARG A 48 5.21 11.17 -1.57
CA ARG A 48 5.82 11.33 -0.23
C ARG A 48 6.55 12.65 -0.12
N ASP A 49 7.27 13.02 -1.17
CA ASP A 49 7.96 14.31 -1.33
C ASP A 49 8.19 14.61 -2.82
N ALA A 50 8.92 15.69 -3.13
CA ALA A 50 9.18 16.13 -4.50
C ALA A 50 9.96 15.12 -5.37
N TYR A 51 10.68 14.17 -4.76
CA TYR A 51 11.55 13.20 -5.42
C TYR A 51 11.20 11.74 -5.07
N SER A 52 10.22 11.51 -4.20
CA SER A 52 9.81 10.19 -3.72
C SER A 52 8.32 9.97 -3.95
N VAL A 53 8.01 9.06 -4.87
CA VAL A 53 6.64 8.69 -5.27
C VAL A 53 6.51 7.18 -5.27
N ILE A 54 5.49 6.65 -4.59
CA ILE A 54 5.07 5.26 -4.74
C ILE A 54 4.13 5.18 -5.94
N ILE A 55 4.35 4.22 -6.83
CA ILE A 55 3.46 3.97 -7.96
C ILE A 55 2.83 2.59 -7.76
N ALA A 56 1.54 2.55 -7.49
CA ALA A 56 0.77 1.32 -7.35
C ALA A 56 -0.07 1.06 -8.60
N ARG A 57 -0.03 -0.16 -9.11
CA ARG A 57 -0.90 -0.67 -10.17
C ARG A 57 -2.12 -1.36 -9.56
N LYS A 58 -3.17 -1.52 -10.36
CA LYS A 58 -4.39 -2.20 -9.91
C LYS A 58 -4.06 -3.59 -9.35
N GLY A 59 -4.51 -3.89 -8.13
CA GLY A 59 -4.24 -5.14 -7.42
C GLY A 59 -2.98 -5.15 -6.55
N GLU A 60 -2.19 -4.08 -6.56
CA GLU A 60 -1.08 -3.90 -5.64
C GLU A 60 -1.53 -3.21 -4.35
N PHE A 61 -0.77 -3.46 -3.29
CA PHE A 61 -1.06 -3.02 -1.93
C PHE A 61 -0.06 -1.95 -1.49
N ILE A 62 -0.59 -0.87 -0.93
CA ILE A 62 0.20 0.09 -0.17
C ILE A 62 0.15 -0.35 1.28
N VAL A 63 1.31 -0.71 1.81
CA VAL A 63 1.48 -1.25 3.15
C VAL A 63 2.11 -0.18 4.03
N LYS A 64 1.57 -0.01 5.24
CA LYS A 64 2.02 0.95 6.24
C LYS A 64 2.45 0.18 7.49
N ASP A 65 3.70 0.37 7.89
CA ASP A 65 4.18 -0.23 9.13
C ASP A 65 3.84 0.63 10.36
N ALA A 66 4.15 0.10 11.55
CA ALA A 66 3.92 0.78 12.81
C ALA A 66 4.68 2.12 12.97
N THR A 67 5.68 2.40 12.13
CA THR A 67 6.40 3.69 12.10
C THR A 67 5.77 4.69 11.16
N GLY A 68 4.73 4.29 10.42
CA GLY A 68 4.11 5.07 9.36
C GLY A 68 4.87 5.01 8.03
N GLN A 69 5.91 4.18 7.93
CA GLN A 69 6.63 3.99 6.69
C GLN A 69 5.75 3.22 5.70
N LEU A 70 5.62 3.78 4.50
CA LEU A 70 4.88 3.16 3.41
C LEU A 70 5.80 2.26 2.57
N GLN A 71 5.25 1.21 2.00
CA GLN A 71 5.89 0.37 0.98
C GLN A 71 4.85 -0.19 0.00
N LEU A 72 5.30 -0.58 -1.18
CA LEU A 72 4.46 -1.23 -2.18
C LEU A 72 4.70 -2.73 -2.13
N MET A 73 3.62 -3.52 -2.13
CA MET A 73 3.70 -4.98 -2.20
C MET A 73 2.67 -5.53 -3.18
N THR A 74 3.01 -6.64 -3.82
CA THR A 74 1.99 -7.48 -4.48
C THR A 74 1.23 -8.27 -3.42
N LYS A 75 0.01 -8.71 -3.74
CA LYS A 75 -0.78 -9.58 -2.85
C LYS A 75 0.03 -10.80 -2.38
N ALA A 76 0.69 -11.48 -3.31
CA ALA A 76 1.48 -12.67 -3.01
C ALA A 76 2.68 -12.38 -2.08
N ALA A 77 3.34 -11.23 -2.25
CA ALA A 77 4.42 -10.83 -1.36
C ALA A 77 3.89 -10.50 0.05
N LEU A 78 2.75 -9.79 0.14
CA LEU A 78 2.09 -9.45 1.39
C LEU A 78 1.70 -10.71 2.17
N GLU A 79 1.01 -11.65 1.53
CA GLU A 79 0.55 -12.91 2.13
C GLU A 79 1.69 -13.88 2.46
N SER A 80 2.85 -13.76 1.78
CA SER A 80 4.03 -14.55 2.09
C SER A 80 4.80 -14.03 3.32
N GLU A 81 4.71 -12.73 3.60
CA GLU A 81 5.46 -12.07 4.67
C GLU A 81 4.60 -11.85 5.93
N TYR A 82 3.29 -11.67 5.75
CA TYR A 82 2.32 -11.35 6.81
C TYR A 82 1.13 -12.31 6.78
N GLU A 83 0.65 -12.63 7.97
CA GLU A 83 -0.59 -13.39 8.16
C GLU A 83 -1.74 -12.40 8.38
N LEU A 84 -2.87 -12.59 7.69
CA LEU A 84 -4.06 -11.76 7.87
C LEU A 84 -4.66 -12.03 9.26
N VAL A 85 -4.69 -11.02 10.11
CA VAL A 85 -5.21 -11.11 11.48
C VAL A 85 -6.62 -10.52 11.59
N GLU A 86 -6.92 -9.49 10.80
CA GLU A 86 -8.21 -8.80 10.78
C GLU A 86 -8.40 -8.15 9.40
N ALA A 87 -9.64 -8.14 8.89
CA ALA A 87 -10.01 -7.37 7.70
C ALA A 87 -10.74 -6.11 8.16
N ALA A 88 -10.33 -4.94 7.64
CA ALA A 88 -11.07 -3.70 7.92
C ALA A 88 -12.51 -3.83 7.39
N GLU A 89 -13.49 -3.64 8.29
CA GLU A 89 -14.94 -3.63 7.99
C GLU A 89 -15.38 -2.36 7.25
#